data_AF-A0AAD5V0C5-F1
#
_entry.id   AF-A0AAD5V0C5-F1
#
_cell.length_a   1.000
_cell.length_b   1.000
_cell.length_c   1.000
_cell.angle_alpha   90.00
_cell.angle_beta   90.00
_cell.angle_gamma   90.00
#
_symmetry.space_group_name_H-M   'P 1'
#
loop_
_entity.id
_entity.type
_entity.pdbx_description
1 polymer ?
#
loop_
_entity_poly.entity_id
_entity_poly.type
_entity_poly.pdbx_seq_one_letter_code
_entity_poly.pdbx_strand_id
1 'polypeptide(L)'
;MTQDKYKGREVRTEDFPSVLSSFLHDGERLLAYQIPHILRKLYALAKIINRLKGFRFYGCSLLMIYDGDREAQDVFRGASAMENPCSRSKRGESLERTRDSQTHSRLEELGVVMDSGMSIRSGSGGVVGGQGRRPTLRRSHSEDLLVGPVANRSSRRKKRGEVQIRIVDFAHTTTGRDWLGLPPGLAGSVEGIGYEGDVDPETGLLYARFPPHYPDEPDRGFLFGLMKLAETLEKIWYDERKRRMKMSRDGTPVIGAGGVVLEQLAPLSVEGKEIFDEIFATSEGEEDLGMIST
;
A
#
# COMPACT_ATOMS: atom_id res chain seq x y z
N MET A 1 6.29 -18.21 14.37
CA MET A 1 7.33 -19.04 13.71
C MET A 1 8.22 -18.09 12.91
N THR A 2 9.52 -18.04 13.21
CA THR A 2 10.48 -17.22 12.46
C THR A 2 11.00 -18.03 11.27
N GLN A 3 11.12 -17.41 10.10
CA GLN A 3 11.69 -18.05 8.91
C GLN A 3 13.07 -17.44 8.62
N ASP A 4 14.01 -18.27 8.18
CA ASP A 4 15.36 -17.84 7.84
C ASP A 4 15.54 -17.60 6.33
N LYS A 5 16.74 -17.14 5.96
CA LYS A 5 17.10 -16.88 4.56
C LYS A 5 17.14 -18.13 3.69
N TYR A 6 17.33 -19.32 4.27
CA TYR A 6 17.44 -20.56 3.50
C TYR A 6 16.06 -20.97 3.00
N LYS A 7 15.04 -20.86 3.85
CA LYS A 7 13.66 -21.05 3.45
C LYS A 7 13.24 -20.09 2.32
N GLY A 8 13.72 -18.85 2.36
CA GLY A 8 13.49 -17.87 1.28
C GLY A 8 14.12 -18.26 -0.06
N ARG A 9 15.28 -18.92 -0.06
CA ARG A 9 16.00 -19.35 -1.28
C ARG A 9 15.33 -20.52 -1.98
N GLU A 10 14.52 -21.29 -1.26
CA GLU A 10 13.80 -22.45 -1.77
C GLU A 10 12.43 -22.09 -2.36
N VAL A 11 11.96 -20.85 -2.17
CA VAL A 11 10.65 -20.41 -2.68
C VAL A 11 10.66 -20.36 -4.20
N ARG A 12 9.80 -21.15 -4.82
CA ARG A 12 9.58 -21.15 -6.28
C ARG A 12 8.54 -20.11 -6.64
N THR A 13 8.55 -19.68 -7.91
CA THR A 13 7.60 -18.68 -8.42
C THR A 13 6.14 -19.09 -8.20
N GLU A 14 5.83 -20.38 -8.37
CA GLU A 14 4.49 -20.95 -8.14
C GLU A 14 4.04 -20.90 -6.66
N ASP A 15 4.99 -20.95 -5.73
CA ASP A 15 4.73 -20.97 -4.29
C ASP A 15 4.63 -19.55 -3.70
N PHE A 16 5.16 -18.54 -4.41
CA PHE A 16 5.22 -17.16 -3.92
C PHE A 16 3.88 -16.60 -3.42
N PRO A 17 2.73 -16.79 -4.11
CA PRO A 17 1.44 -16.30 -3.60
C PRO A 17 1.05 -16.93 -2.25
N SER A 18 1.38 -18.21 -2.04
CA SER A 18 1.11 -18.93 -0.79
C SER A 18 1.99 -18.39 0.34
N VAL A 19 3.29 -18.20 0.06
CA VAL A 19 4.24 -17.63 1.01
C VAL A 19 3.83 -16.22 1.42
N LEU A 20 3.46 -15.37 0.45
CA LEU A 20 3.00 -14.00 0.72
C LEU A 20 1.68 -13.97 1.49
N SER A 21 0.76 -14.89 1.20
CA SER A 21 -0.48 -15.05 1.98
C SER A 21 -0.20 -15.48 3.42
N SER A 22 0.75 -16.39 3.61
CA SER A 22 1.21 -16.82 4.94
C SER A 22 1.92 -15.69 5.69
N PHE A 23 2.66 -14.83 4.98
CA PHE A 23 3.24 -13.62 5.56
C PHE A 23 2.18 -12.62 6.02
N LEU A 24 1.07 -12.47 5.28
CA LEU A 24 -0.05 -11.57 5.65
C LEU A 24 -1.10 -12.27 6.53
N HIS A 25 -0.68 -13.09 7.48
CA HIS A 25 -1.55 -13.87 8.34
C HIS A 25 -1.28 -13.59 9.82
N ASP A 26 -2.34 -13.35 10.62
CA ASP A 26 -2.22 -13.08 12.08
C ASP A 26 -2.20 -14.37 12.93
N GLY A 27 -2.24 -15.53 12.27
CA GLY A 27 -2.35 -16.86 12.90
C GLY A 27 -3.79 -17.38 12.91
N GLU A 28 -4.78 -16.51 12.75
CA GLU A 28 -6.19 -16.85 12.71
C GLU A 28 -6.81 -16.69 11.31
N ARG A 29 -6.40 -15.64 10.61
CA ARG A 29 -6.97 -15.23 9.33
C ARG A 29 -5.98 -14.44 8.49
N LEU A 30 -6.25 -14.40 7.19
CA LEU A 30 -5.59 -13.49 6.27
C LEU A 30 -5.96 -12.04 6.60
N LEU A 31 -4.95 -11.18 6.73
CA LEU A 31 -5.07 -9.73 6.94
C LEU A 31 -5.43 -8.99 5.63
N ALA A 32 -6.48 -9.46 4.94
CA ALA A 32 -6.84 -8.99 3.61
C ALA A 32 -7.02 -7.47 3.52
N TYR A 33 -7.55 -6.84 4.57
CA TYR A 33 -7.76 -5.38 4.63
C TYR A 33 -6.47 -4.56 4.54
N GLN A 34 -5.29 -5.16 4.77
CA GLN A 34 -4.01 -4.51 4.56
C GLN A 34 -3.67 -4.39 3.06
N ILE A 35 -4.11 -5.35 2.24
CA ILE A 35 -3.74 -5.45 0.82
C ILE A 35 -4.00 -4.14 0.04
N PRO A 36 -5.20 -3.52 0.10
CA PRO A 36 -5.44 -2.24 -0.58
C PRO A 36 -4.45 -1.14 -0.16
N HIS A 37 -4.04 -1.10 1.11
CA HIS A 37 -3.10 -0.09 1.60
C HIS A 37 -1.67 -0.39 1.19
N ILE A 38 -1.29 -1.68 1.12
CA ILE A 38 0.01 -2.12 0.56
C ILE A 38 0.09 -1.69 -0.90
N LEU A 39 -0.93 -2.00 -1.70
CA LEU A 39 -0.98 -1.68 -3.13
C LEU A 39 -0.78 -0.18 -3.40
N ARG A 40 -1.54 0.69 -2.70
CA ARG A 40 -1.34 2.15 -2.85
C ARG A 40 0.08 2.59 -2.54
N LYS A 41 0.73 1.98 -1.54
CA LYS A 41 2.12 2.30 -1.19
C LYS A 41 3.10 1.79 -2.24
N LEU A 42 2.86 0.61 -2.81
CA LEU A 42 3.65 0.08 -3.93
C LEU A 42 3.51 0.95 -5.18
N TYR A 43 2.29 1.37 -5.54
CA TYR A 43 2.07 2.24 -6.69
C TYR A 43 2.72 3.62 -6.49
N ALA A 44 2.60 4.21 -5.29
CA ALA A 44 3.29 5.46 -4.98
C ALA A 44 4.81 5.30 -5.01
N LEU A 45 5.34 4.16 -4.54
CA LEU A 45 6.76 3.84 -4.62
C LEU A 45 7.23 3.69 -6.06
N ALA A 46 6.47 2.98 -6.90
CA ALA A 46 6.76 2.85 -8.33
C ALA A 46 6.83 4.23 -9.01
N LYS A 47 5.89 5.14 -8.71
CA LYS A 47 5.91 6.53 -9.21
C LYS A 47 7.18 7.30 -8.78
N ILE A 48 7.73 7.03 -7.60
CA ILE A 48 8.98 7.65 -7.13
C ILE A 48 10.18 7.05 -7.86
N ILE A 49 10.29 5.72 -7.90
CA ILE A 49 11.41 5.01 -8.55
C ILE A 49 11.47 5.33 -10.04
N ASN A 50 10.32 5.43 -10.71
CA ASN A 50 10.23 5.80 -12.13
C ASN A 50 10.84 7.18 -12.45
N ARG A 51 10.90 8.09 -11.46
CA ARG A 51 11.52 9.42 -11.62
C ARG A 51 13.03 9.41 -11.35
N LEU A 52 13.57 8.36 -10.76
CA LEU A 52 14.99 8.23 -10.41
C LEU A 52 15.79 7.60 -11.54
N LYS A 53 15.91 8.36 -12.64
CA LYS A 53 16.74 7.99 -13.79
C LYS A 53 18.21 7.87 -13.41
N GLY A 54 18.90 6.85 -13.92
CA GLY A 54 20.30 6.58 -13.57
C GLY A 54 20.50 5.78 -12.30
N PHE A 55 19.50 5.69 -11.41
CA PHE A 55 19.62 4.91 -10.20
C PHE A 55 19.42 3.40 -10.48
N ARG A 56 20.19 2.56 -9.79
CA ARG A 56 20.01 1.10 -9.76
C ARG A 56 19.99 0.60 -8.33
N PHE A 57 18.96 -0.15 -7.98
CA PHE A 57 18.66 -0.63 -6.63
C PHE A 57 19.14 -2.08 -6.44
N TYR A 58 20.40 -2.38 -6.80
CA TYR A 58 20.97 -3.71 -6.60
C TYR A 58 21.01 -4.07 -5.12
N GLY A 59 20.54 -5.28 -4.79
CA GLY A 59 20.55 -5.79 -3.43
C GLY A 59 19.63 -5.05 -2.45
N CYS A 60 18.85 -4.07 -2.91
CA CYS A 60 17.88 -3.37 -2.09
C CYS A 60 16.71 -4.29 -1.75
N SER A 61 16.18 -4.14 -0.54
CA SER A 61 15.06 -4.94 -0.05
C SER A 61 13.85 -4.08 0.29
N LEU A 62 12.65 -4.66 0.14
CA LEU A 62 11.42 -4.05 0.60
C LEU A 62 11.07 -4.58 1.99
N LEU A 63 11.21 -3.73 3.01
CA LEU A 63 10.85 -4.05 4.38
C LEU A 63 9.38 -3.75 4.63
N MET A 64 8.59 -4.79 4.89
CA MET A 64 7.20 -4.69 5.33
C MET A 64 7.07 -4.96 6.82
N ILE A 65 6.39 -4.07 7.53
CA ILE A 65 6.15 -4.19 8.98
C ILE A 65 4.66 -4.00 9.21
N TYR A 66 4.01 -4.97 9.85
CA TYR A 66 2.60 -4.85 10.25
C TYR A 66 2.43 -5.32 11.70
N ASP A 67 1.32 -4.92 12.31
CA ASP A 67 0.97 -5.33 13.68
C ASP A 67 0.19 -6.65 13.66
N GLY A 68 0.69 -7.68 14.34
CA GLY A 68 -0.05 -8.94 14.50
C GLY A 68 -1.11 -8.90 15.60
N ASP A 69 -1.15 -7.82 16.40
CA ASP A 69 -2.13 -7.65 17.47
C ASP A 69 -3.57 -7.62 16.93
N ARG A 70 -4.41 -8.50 17.46
CA ARG A 70 -5.80 -8.67 17.01
C ARG A 70 -6.60 -7.37 17.20
N GLU A 71 -6.43 -6.72 18.34
CA GLU A 71 -7.15 -5.47 18.66
C GLU A 71 -6.76 -4.35 17.69
N ALA A 72 -5.46 -4.19 17.42
CA ALA A 72 -4.98 -3.25 16.42
C ALA A 72 -5.55 -3.54 15.02
N GLN A 73 -5.61 -4.81 14.61
CA GLN A 73 -6.15 -5.22 13.32
C GLN A 73 -7.67 -5.07 13.21
N ASP A 74 -8.41 -5.28 14.29
CA ASP A 74 -9.86 -5.05 14.32
C ASP A 74 -10.20 -3.56 14.23
N VAL A 75 -9.45 -2.71 14.94
CA VAL A 75 -9.56 -1.24 14.82
C VAL A 75 -9.26 -0.79 13.38
N PHE A 76 -8.20 -1.34 12.79
CA PHE A 76 -7.82 -1.02 11.41
C PHE A 76 -8.86 -1.47 10.40
N ARG A 77 -9.42 -2.67 10.58
CA ARG A 77 -10.52 -3.21 9.78
C ARG A 77 -11.74 -2.32 9.85
N GLY A 78 -12.19 -1.96 11.05
CA GLY A 78 -13.35 -1.08 11.23
C GLY A 78 -13.16 0.25 10.50
N ALA A 79 -12.00 0.86 10.65
CA ALA A 79 -11.66 2.09 9.95
C ALA A 79 -11.62 1.93 8.41
N SER A 80 -11.14 0.79 7.90
CA SER A 80 -11.04 0.51 6.46
C SER A 80 -12.38 0.14 5.82
N ALA A 81 -13.25 -0.54 6.56
CA ALA A 81 -14.60 -0.90 6.12
C ALA A 81 -15.51 0.34 6.03
N MET A 82 -15.33 1.32 6.93
CA MET A 82 -16.05 2.59 6.88
C MET A 82 -15.62 3.48 5.71
N GLU A 83 -14.37 3.38 5.24
CA GLU A 83 -13.89 4.10 4.06
C GLU A 83 -14.44 3.54 2.74
N ASN A 84 -14.87 2.27 2.72
CA ASN A 84 -15.44 1.61 1.54
C ASN A 84 -16.73 0.87 1.92
N PRO A 85 -17.84 1.59 2.18
CA PRO A 85 -19.09 0.96 2.55
C PRO A 85 -19.54 0.03 1.42
N CYS A 86 -19.48 -1.27 1.66
CA CYS A 86 -20.26 -2.23 0.88
C CYS A 86 -21.72 -1.79 1.02
N SER A 87 -22.41 -1.57 -0.10
CA SER A 87 -23.82 -1.21 -0.13
C SER A 87 -24.63 -2.31 0.56
N ARG A 88 -24.83 -2.17 1.87
CA ARG A 88 -25.72 -3.00 2.65
C ARG A 88 -27.11 -2.71 2.11
N SER A 89 -27.58 -3.56 1.20
CA SER A 89 -28.95 -3.55 0.72
C SER A 89 -29.86 -3.72 1.94
N LYS A 90 -30.34 -2.59 2.50
CA LYS A 90 -31.56 -2.53 3.32
C LYS A 90 -32.75 -2.84 2.41
N ARG A 91 -32.86 -4.08 1.94
CA ARG A 91 -34.03 -4.55 1.20
C ARG A 91 -34.56 -5.78 1.92
N GLY A 92 -35.62 -5.55 2.69
CA GLY A 92 -36.41 -6.61 3.29
C GLY A 92 -36.53 -6.55 4.82
N GLU A 93 -36.69 -5.39 5.43
CA GLU A 93 -37.40 -5.36 6.72
C GLU A 93 -38.90 -5.37 6.39
N SER A 94 -39.42 -6.59 6.29
CA SER A 94 -40.83 -6.90 6.07
C SER A 94 -41.61 -6.54 7.33
N LEU A 95 -42.24 -5.38 7.33
CA LEU A 95 -43.28 -5.03 8.30
C LEU A 95 -44.65 -5.28 7.66
N GLU A 96 -45.15 -6.50 7.80
CA GLU A 96 -46.58 -6.78 7.64
C GLU A 96 -47.27 -6.70 9.00
N ARG A 97 -48.30 -5.84 9.04
CA ARG A 97 -49.53 -5.89 9.86
C ARG A 97 -49.32 -5.65 11.37
N THR A 98 -50.06 -4.74 11.98
CA THR A 98 -51.51 -4.86 12.17
C THR A 98 -52.21 -3.50 12.17
N ARG A 99 -53.32 -3.45 11.44
CA ARG A 99 -54.34 -2.40 11.50
C ARG A 99 -55.05 -2.50 12.85
N ASP A 100 -55.18 -1.40 13.57
CA ASP A 100 -56.37 -1.19 14.40
C ASP A 100 -56.81 0.27 14.31
N SER A 101 -58.14 0.39 14.22
CA SER A 101 -58.90 1.59 13.90
C SER A 101 -59.45 2.20 15.19
N GLN A 102 -59.89 3.46 15.09
CA GLN A 102 -60.69 4.20 16.08
C GLN A 102 -59.86 4.71 17.29
N THR A 103 -59.81 6.00 17.61
CA THR A 103 -60.94 6.91 17.83
C THR A 103 -60.49 8.37 17.74
N HIS A 104 -61.38 9.24 17.28
CA HIS A 104 -61.19 10.68 17.13
C HIS A 104 -61.88 11.44 18.28
N SER A 105 -61.18 12.49 18.77
CA SER A 105 -61.65 13.65 19.55
C SER A 105 -62.34 13.45 20.91
N ARG A 106 -61.86 14.18 21.94
CA ARG A 106 -62.42 15.48 22.37
C ARG A 106 -61.93 15.87 23.79
N LEU A 107 -61.51 17.14 23.92
CA LEU A 107 -61.49 18.06 25.09
C LEU A 107 -60.12 18.65 25.46
N GLU A 108 -60.20 19.97 25.63
CA GLU A 108 -59.18 21.00 25.82
C GLU A 108 -58.70 21.12 27.28
N GLU A 109 -57.87 22.16 27.50
CA GLU A 109 -57.40 22.79 28.75
C GLU A 109 -56.12 22.20 29.35
N LEU A 110 -55.04 22.94 29.64
CA LEU A 110 -54.67 24.37 29.66
C LEU A 110 -53.15 24.41 29.36
N GLY A 111 -52.63 25.20 28.44
CA GLY A 111 -52.19 26.57 28.71
C GLY A 111 -50.87 26.62 29.50
N VAL A 112 -49.72 26.81 28.84
CA VAL A 112 -48.78 27.93 29.07
C VAL A 112 -47.76 27.99 27.91
N VAL A 113 -47.62 29.20 27.41
CA VAL A 113 -46.88 29.73 26.28
C VAL A 113 -45.36 29.55 26.40
N MET A 114 -44.71 29.14 25.32
CA MET A 114 -43.34 29.56 24.99
C MET A 114 -43.45 30.78 24.06
N ASP A 115 -42.73 31.87 24.34
CA ASP A 115 -42.40 32.85 23.30
C ASP A 115 -40.94 33.35 23.43
N SER A 116 -40.16 32.89 22.46
CA SER A 116 -39.23 33.57 21.54
C SER A 116 -38.42 34.82 21.93
N GLY A 117 -37.22 34.88 21.33
CA GLY A 117 -36.50 36.12 21.00
C GLY A 117 -35.01 36.08 21.34
N MET A 118 -34.16 35.29 20.67
CA MET A 118 -33.45 35.62 19.43
C MET A 118 -32.47 36.83 19.49
N SER A 119 -31.17 36.49 19.45
CA SER A 119 -30.07 37.13 18.70
C SER A 119 -29.49 38.49 19.15
N ILE A 120 -28.16 38.54 19.38
CA ILE A 120 -27.16 39.23 18.51
C ILE A 120 -25.76 39.32 19.18
N ARG A 121 -24.75 38.81 18.45
CA ARG A 121 -23.34 39.27 18.26
C ARG A 121 -22.47 39.62 19.49
N SER A 122 -21.37 38.89 19.68
CA SER A 122 -19.99 39.19 19.22
C SER A 122 -19.13 39.89 20.27
N GLY A 123 -18.03 39.26 20.67
CA GLY A 123 -17.05 39.84 21.58
C GLY A 123 -15.79 38.98 21.64
N SER A 124 -14.88 39.28 20.72
CA SER A 124 -13.48 38.85 20.67
C SER A 124 -12.71 39.16 21.96
N GLY A 125 -11.93 38.19 22.45
CA GLY A 125 -10.96 38.39 23.51
C GLY A 125 -9.80 37.41 23.35
N GLY A 126 -8.69 37.89 22.77
CA GLY A 126 -7.45 37.13 22.63
C GLY A 126 -6.71 37.01 23.95
N VAL A 127 -6.06 35.87 24.17
CA VAL A 127 -5.03 35.71 25.21
C VAL A 127 -3.83 35.05 24.58
N VAL A 128 -2.73 35.81 24.61
CA VAL A 128 -1.39 35.45 24.17
C VAL A 128 -0.77 34.53 25.22
N GLY A 129 -0.34 33.34 24.82
CA GLY A 129 0.42 32.40 25.65
C GLY A 129 1.48 31.70 24.81
N GLY A 130 2.72 32.17 24.91
CA GLY A 130 3.87 31.62 24.17
C GLY A 130 4.16 30.18 24.56
N GLN A 131 4.32 29.32 23.56
CA GLN A 131 5.04 28.06 23.70
C GLN A 131 6.08 27.97 22.58
N GLY A 132 7.35 27.88 22.99
CA GLY A 132 8.48 27.63 22.12
C GLY A 132 8.24 26.39 21.27
N ARG A 133 8.21 26.58 19.95
CA ARG A 133 8.18 25.50 18.97
C ARG A 133 9.47 24.71 19.11
N ARG A 134 9.41 23.57 19.80
CA ARG A 134 10.41 22.52 19.62
C ARG A 134 10.49 22.20 18.13
N PRO A 135 11.68 22.18 17.50
CA PRO A 135 11.77 21.85 16.09
C PRO A 135 11.31 20.40 15.92
N THR A 136 10.15 20.21 15.31
CA THR A 136 9.70 18.91 14.83
C THR A 136 10.74 18.43 13.81
N LEU A 137 11.32 17.26 14.03
CA LEU A 137 12.24 16.58 13.13
C LEU A 137 11.84 16.84 11.67
N ARG A 138 12.75 17.46 10.90
CA ARG A 138 12.54 17.74 9.46
C ARG A 138 12.17 16.41 8.78
N ARG A 139 10.92 16.29 8.33
CA ARG A 139 10.45 15.15 7.56
C ARG A 139 11.04 15.21 6.16
N SER A 140 11.39 14.04 5.60
CA SER A 140 11.97 13.98 4.26
C SER A 140 10.90 14.25 3.21
N HIS A 141 11.29 14.96 2.15
CA HIS A 141 10.45 15.29 0.99
C HIS A 141 9.80 14.05 0.33
N SER A 142 10.38 12.87 0.52
CA SER A 142 9.84 11.58 0.08
C SER A 142 8.57 11.15 0.82
N GLU A 143 8.39 11.55 2.08
CA GLU A 143 7.15 11.29 2.83
C GLU A 143 5.98 12.10 2.24
N ASP A 144 6.27 13.22 1.56
CA ASP A 144 5.27 14.04 0.86
C ASP A 144 4.77 13.42 -0.44
N LEU A 145 5.62 12.69 -1.15
CA LEU A 145 5.24 11.95 -2.36
C LEU A 145 4.42 10.69 -2.04
N LEU A 146 4.72 10.00 -0.93
CA LEU A 146 4.01 8.79 -0.54
C LEU A 146 2.65 9.05 0.15
N VAL A 147 2.50 10.21 0.81
CA VAL A 147 1.34 10.50 1.67
C VAL A 147 0.53 11.73 1.20
N GLY A 148 0.98 12.45 0.15
CA GLY A 148 0.28 13.58 -0.49
C GLY A 148 0.49 14.95 0.19
N PRO A 149 0.02 16.09 -0.36
CA PRO A 149 0.29 17.43 0.19
C PRO A 149 -0.22 17.65 1.63
N VAL A 150 0.49 18.46 2.42
CA VAL A 150 0.21 18.75 3.85
C VAL A 150 -1.22 19.25 4.10
N ALA A 151 -1.81 19.99 3.16
CA ALA A 151 -3.17 20.53 3.28
C ALA A 151 -4.26 19.45 3.39
N ASN A 152 -4.01 18.23 2.89
CA ASN A 152 -4.96 17.11 2.95
C ASN A 152 -4.71 16.18 4.16
N ARG A 153 -3.79 16.53 5.07
CA ARG A 153 -3.30 15.63 6.13
C ARG A 153 -3.87 15.88 7.53
N SER A 154 -4.70 16.91 7.75
CA SER A 154 -5.25 17.19 9.09
C SER A 154 -6.08 16.02 9.66
N SER A 155 -6.54 15.08 8.82
CA SER A 155 -7.30 13.89 9.19
C SER A 155 -6.53 12.56 9.17
N ARG A 156 -5.27 12.52 8.70
CA ARG A 156 -4.53 11.26 8.42
C ARG A 156 -3.40 11.00 9.43
N ARG A 157 -3.74 10.91 10.71
CA ARG A 157 -2.86 10.27 11.71
C ARG A 157 -2.61 8.82 11.26
N LYS A 158 -1.36 8.33 11.39
CA LYS A 158 -1.01 6.91 11.16
C LYS A 158 -2.08 6.05 11.83
N LYS A 159 -2.81 5.25 11.05
CA LYS A 159 -3.86 4.41 11.62
C LYS A 159 -3.17 3.29 12.39
N ARG A 160 -3.57 3.06 13.64
CA ARG A 160 -3.09 1.91 14.42
C ARG A 160 -3.38 0.65 13.61
N GLY A 161 -2.40 -0.25 13.52
CA GLY A 161 -2.48 -1.47 12.72
C GLY A 161 -2.14 -1.34 11.23
N GLU A 162 -1.90 -0.13 10.70
CA GLU A 162 -1.54 0.05 9.28
C GLU A 162 -0.12 -0.48 8.97
N VAL A 163 -0.01 -1.29 7.92
CA VAL A 163 1.28 -1.79 7.40
C VAL A 163 2.23 -0.66 6.98
N GLN A 164 3.51 -0.75 7.34
CA GLN A 164 4.57 0.14 6.87
C GLN A 164 5.44 -0.56 5.84
N ILE A 165 5.85 0.18 4.82
CA ILE A 165 6.70 -0.30 3.73
C ILE A 165 7.87 0.66 3.57
N ARG A 166 9.10 0.14 3.49
CA ARG A 166 10.33 0.92 3.29
C ARG A 166 11.30 0.18 2.37
N ILE A 167 12.06 0.90 1.56
CA ILE A 167 13.25 0.34 0.91
C ILE A 167 14.42 0.41 1.90
N VAL A 168 15.18 -0.67 1.99
CA VAL A 168 16.39 -0.79 2.82
C VAL A 168 17.55 -1.36 1.99
N ASP A 169 18.75 -1.37 2.58
CA ASP A 169 19.97 -1.94 1.99
C ASP A 169 20.43 -1.26 0.68
N PHE A 170 20.76 0.04 0.76
CA PHE A 170 21.26 0.83 -0.36
C PHE A 170 22.77 0.69 -0.61
N ALA A 171 23.45 -0.28 0.04
CA ALA A 171 24.90 -0.40 0.00
C ALA A 171 25.45 -0.66 -1.41
N HIS A 172 24.65 -1.29 -2.27
CA HIS A 172 25.00 -1.58 -3.67
C HIS A 172 24.19 -0.74 -4.67
N THR A 173 23.51 0.30 -4.19
CA THR A 173 22.80 1.23 -5.08
C THR A 173 23.80 2.05 -5.88
N THR A 174 23.62 2.10 -7.21
CA THR A 174 24.43 2.95 -8.09
C THR A 174 23.58 4.09 -8.66
N THR A 175 24.24 5.14 -9.12
CA THR A 175 23.65 6.38 -9.64
C THR A 175 23.93 6.59 -11.13
N GLY A 176 24.48 5.57 -11.79
CA GLY A 176 24.83 5.59 -13.22
C GLY A 176 26.08 6.43 -13.54
N ARG A 177 26.63 7.14 -12.55
CA ARG A 177 27.85 7.95 -12.66
C ARG A 177 29.05 7.32 -11.94
N ASP A 178 28.84 6.18 -11.32
CA ASP A 178 29.81 5.51 -10.45
C ASP A 178 30.68 4.48 -11.21
N TRP A 179 30.46 4.32 -12.52
CA TRP A 179 31.16 3.37 -13.37
C TRP A 179 31.31 3.89 -14.80
N LEU A 180 32.24 3.31 -15.55
CA LEU A 180 32.48 3.59 -16.97
C LEU A 180 32.17 2.37 -17.83
N GLY A 181 31.69 2.61 -19.05
CA GLY A 181 31.51 1.56 -20.05
C GLY A 181 32.86 0.99 -20.47
N LEU A 182 32.93 -0.33 -20.64
CA LEU A 182 34.16 -0.99 -21.03
C LEU A 182 34.58 -0.52 -22.44
N PRO A 183 35.80 -0.01 -22.65
CA PRO A 183 36.24 0.43 -23.97
C PRO A 183 36.38 -0.77 -24.91
N PRO A 184 36.16 -0.59 -26.23
CA PRO A 184 36.09 -1.70 -27.20
C PRO A 184 37.32 -2.61 -27.23
N GLY A 185 38.50 -2.09 -26.83
CA GLY A 185 39.76 -2.86 -26.79
C GLY A 185 39.94 -3.75 -25.56
N LEU A 186 39.19 -3.52 -24.47
CA LEU A 186 39.26 -4.31 -23.22
C LEU A 186 38.13 -5.33 -23.09
N ALA A 187 37.14 -5.32 -23.98
CA ALA A 187 35.96 -6.19 -23.92
C ALA A 187 36.28 -7.69 -23.96
N GLY A 188 37.46 -8.07 -24.47
CA GLY A 188 37.92 -9.46 -24.55
C GLY A 188 38.90 -9.89 -23.45
N SER A 189 39.37 -8.99 -22.58
CA SER A 189 40.44 -9.27 -21.60
C SER A 189 39.97 -9.33 -20.15
N VAL A 190 38.67 -9.23 -19.88
CA VAL A 190 38.13 -9.23 -18.52
C VAL A 190 38.03 -10.66 -17.97
N GLU A 191 39.17 -11.33 -17.83
CA GLU A 191 39.30 -12.62 -17.14
C GLU A 191 39.42 -12.39 -15.62
N GLY A 192 38.39 -11.81 -15.02
CA GLY A 192 38.33 -11.55 -13.58
C GLY A 192 37.30 -12.45 -12.90
N ILE A 193 37.74 -13.42 -12.10
CA ILE A 193 36.87 -14.16 -11.19
C ILE A 193 36.67 -13.31 -9.92
N GLY A 194 35.48 -12.74 -9.72
CA GLY A 194 35.07 -12.13 -8.44
C GLY A 194 34.87 -10.61 -8.45
N TYR A 195 35.27 -9.93 -7.37
CA TYR A 195 34.98 -8.52 -7.07
C TYR A 195 36.06 -7.53 -7.54
N GLU A 196 37.17 -8.00 -8.11
CA GLU A 196 38.24 -7.14 -8.63
C GLU A 196 37.85 -6.63 -10.01
N GLY A 197 37.41 -5.38 -10.10
CA GLY A 197 37.05 -4.71 -11.35
C GLY A 197 38.19 -3.83 -11.84
N ASP A 198 38.39 -3.77 -13.15
CA ASP A 198 39.34 -2.85 -13.76
C ASP A 198 38.93 -1.41 -13.46
N VAL A 199 39.91 -0.59 -13.08
CA VAL A 199 39.69 0.83 -12.74
C VAL A 199 40.35 1.68 -13.81
N ASP A 200 39.66 2.73 -14.22
CA ASP A 200 40.21 3.73 -15.10
C ASP A 200 41.29 4.57 -14.39
N PRO A 201 42.52 4.64 -14.90
CA PRO A 201 43.62 5.33 -14.23
C PRO A 201 43.46 6.85 -14.16
N GLU A 202 42.63 7.46 -15.04
CA GLU A 202 42.43 8.91 -15.05
C GLU A 202 41.31 9.35 -14.11
N THR A 203 40.16 8.67 -14.17
CA THR A 203 38.97 9.04 -13.40
C THR A 203 38.87 8.30 -12.06
N GLY A 204 39.58 7.19 -11.89
CA GLY A 204 39.48 6.32 -10.72
C GLY A 204 38.15 5.54 -10.65
N LEU A 205 37.34 5.55 -11.72
CA LEU A 205 36.06 4.86 -11.78
C LEU A 205 36.23 3.41 -12.23
N LEU A 206 35.35 2.55 -11.74
CA LEU A 206 35.31 1.14 -12.14
C LEU A 206 34.74 0.99 -13.54
N TYR A 207 35.36 0.14 -14.36
CA TYR A 207 34.79 -0.31 -15.61
C TYR A 207 33.70 -1.37 -15.33
N ALA A 208 32.47 -1.09 -15.75
CA ALA A 208 31.37 -2.02 -15.59
C ALA A 208 31.54 -3.21 -16.53
N ARG A 209 31.66 -4.42 -15.96
CA ARG A 209 31.71 -5.67 -16.74
C ARG A 209 30.39 -5.94 -17.47
N PHE A 210 29.28 -5.68 -16.78
CA PHE A 210 27.92 -5.85 -17.27
C PHE A 210 27.17 -4.54 -17.03
N PRO A 211 27.35 -3.54 -17.90
CA PRO A 211 26.64 -2.27 -17.74
C PRO A 211 25.13 -2.48 -17.93
N PRO A 212 24.29 -1.72 -17.19
CA PRO A 212 22.88 -1.57 -17.47
C PRO A 212 22.60 -1.37 -18.97
N HIS A 213 21.58 -2.06 -19.50
CA HIS A 213 21.18 -1.86 -20.89
C HIS A 213 20.63 -0.45 -21.17
N TYR A 214 19.97 0.14 -20.18
CA TYR A 214 19.34 1.46 -20.29
C TYR A 214 19.82 2.40 -19.17
N PRO A 215 21.10 2.80 -19.14
CA PRO A 215 21.70 3.50 -18.00
C PRO A 215 20.97 4.80 -17.63
N ASP A 216 20.40 5.49 -18.62
CA ASP A 216 19.66 6.75 -18.40
C ASP A 216 18.17 6.56 -18.08
N GLU A 217 17.69 5.31 -18.04
CA GLU A 217 16.33 4.96 -17.65
C GLU A 217 16.22 4.66 -16.14
N PRO A 218 15.01 4.74 -15.56
CA PRO A 218 14.78 4.24 -14.21
C PRO A 218 15.04 2.73 -14.12
N ASP A 219 15.20 2.24 -12.90
CA ASP A 219 15.43 0.82 -12.63
C ASP A 219 14.21 -0.05 -13.00
N ARG A 220 14.19 -0.54 -14.23
CA ARG A 220 13.11 -1.40 -14.76
C ARG A 220 13.01 -2.74 -14.03
N GLY A 221 14.14 -3.29 -13.56
CA GLY A 221 14.17 -4.55 -12.82
C GLY A 221 13.47 -4.43 -11.47
N PHE A 222 13.77 -3.37 -10.72
CA PHE A 222 13.11 -3.07 -9.45
C PHE A 222 11.61 -2.76 -9.66
N LEU A 223 11.27 -1.96 -10.68
CA LEU A 223 9.88 -1.64 -11.03
C LEU A 223 9.08 -2.89 -11.42
N PHE A 224 9.69 -3.81 -12.18
CA PHE A 224 9.08 -5.09 -12.53
C PHE A 224 8.81 -5.96 -11.29
N GLY A 225 9.75 -5.97 -10.33
CA GLY A 225 9.54 -6.62 -9.03
C GLY A 225 8.35 -6.04 -8.27
N LEU A 226 8.21 -4.70 -8.22
CA LEU A 226 7.05 -4.04 -7.60
C LEU A 226 5.74 -4.40 -8.31
N MET A 227 5.75 -4.48 -9.65
CA MET A 227 4.59 -4.86 -10.45
C MET A 227 4.14 -6.29 -10.12
N LYS A 228 5.05 -7.27 -10.18
CA LYS A 228 4.72 -8.68 -9.88
C LYS A 228 4.28 -8.90 -8.43
N LEU A 229 4.85 -8.14 -7.49
CA LEU A 229 4.37 -8.13 -6.11
C LEU A 229 2.94 -7.59 -6.01
N ALA A 230 2.63 -6.49 -6.71
CA ALA A 230 1.28 -5.91 -6.73
C ALA A 230 0.26 -6.89 -7.37
N GLU A 231 0.57 -7.48 -8.52
CA GLU A 231 -0.27 -8.51 -9.16
C GLU A 231 -0.57 -9.69 -8.22
N THR A 232 0.45 -10.16 -7.49
CA THR A 232 0.30 -11.25 -6.54
C THR A 232 -0.65 -10.87 -5.40
N LEU A 233 -0.52 -9.65 -4.86
CA LEU A 233 -1.41 -9.13 -3.81
C LEU A 233 -2.85 -8.98 -4.30
N GLU A 234 -3.05 -8.49 -5.52
CA GLU A 234 -4.38 -8.40 -6.14
C GLU A 234 -5.01 -9.79 -6.26
N LYS A 235 -4.25 -10.77 -6.75
CA LYS A 235 -4.71 -12.17 -6.83
C LYS A 235 -5.14 -12.70 -5.47
N ILE A 236 -4.33 -12.51 -4.43
CA ILE A 236 -4.64 -12.93 -3.06
C ILE A 236 -5.96 -12.31 -2.57
N TRP A 237 -6.19 -11.02 -2.84
CA TRP A 237 -7.44 -10.35 -2.49
C TRP A 237 -8.65 -10.95 -3.21
N TYR A 238 -8.56 -11.20 -4.52
CA TYR A 238 -9.65 -11.76 -5.30
C TYR A 238 -9.97 -13.21 -4.91
N ASP A 239 -8.95 -14.03 -4.66
CA ASP A 239 -9.11 -15.40 -4.18
C ASP A 239 -9.81 -15.42 -2.82
N GLU A 240 -9.38 -14.54 -1.90
CA GLU A 240 -10.01 -14.39 -0.58
C GLU A 240 -11.46 -13.90 -0.69
N ARG A 241 -11.73 -12.91 -1.54
CA ARG A 241 -13.09 -12.42 -1.80
C ARG A 241 -13.99 -13.54 -2.32
N LYS A 242 -13.51 -14.33 -3.30
CA LYS A 242 -14.24 -15.46 -3.88
C LYS A 242 -14.53 -16.54 -2.83
N ARG A 243 -13.56 -16.82 -1.96
CA ARG A 243 -13.72 -17.74 -0.82
C ARG A 243 -14.83 -17.28 0.13
N ARG A 244 -14.83 -16.00 0.53
CA ARG A 244 -15.89 -15.44 1.41
C ARG A 244 -17.28 -15.47 0.74
N MET A 245 -17.34 -15.19 -0.57
CA MET A 245 -18.58 -15.28 -1.35
C MET A 245 -19.16 -16.69 -1.40
N LYS A 246 -18.32 -17.70 -1.65
CA LYS A 246 -18.77 -19.10 -1.72
C LYS A 246 -19.37 -19.54 -0.39
N MET A 247 -18.65 -19.31 0.70
CA MET A 247 -19.08 -19.72 2.05
C MET A 247 -20.38 -19.02 2.50
N SER A 248 -20.57 -17.74 2.16
CA SER A 248 -21.81 -17.03 2.46
C SER A 248 -23.03 -17.58 1.72
N ARG A 249 -22.87 -18.17 0.53
CA ARG A 249 -23.97 -18.77 -0.24
C ARG A 249 -24.40 -20.12 0.32
N ASP A 250 -23.46 -20.83 0.96
CA ASP A 250 -23.69 -22.15 1.56
C ASP A 250 -24.32 -22.05 2.97
N GLY A 251 -24.85 -20.87 3.35
CA GLY A 251 -25.48 -20.63 4.66
C GLY A 251 -24.53 -20.69 5.86
N THR A 252 -23.22 -20.88 5.61
CA THR A 252 -22.21 -21.01 6.65
C THR A 252 -21.59 -19.63 6.89
N PRO A 253 -21.75 -19.02 8.09
CA PRO A 253 -21.04 -17.78 8.40
C PRO A 253 -19.54 -18.02 8.25
N VAL A 254 -18.84 -17.10 7.57
CA VAL A 254 -17.39 -17.22 7.38
C VAL A 254 -16.71 -16.95 8.71
N ILE A 255 -16.55 -18.00 9.51
CA ILE A 255 -15.87 -17.92 10.79
C ILE A 255 -14.37 -18.08 10.52
N GLY A 256 -13.59 -17.03 10.80
CA GLY A 256 -12.13 -17.16 10.89
C GLY A 256 -11.74 -18.08 12.05
N ALA A 257 -10.51 -18.58 12.10
CA ALA A 257 -10.06 -19.30 13.29
C ALA A 257 -10.23 -18.36 14.50
N GLY A 258 -10.93 -18.80 15.55
CA GLY A 258 -11.29 -17.94 16.70
C GLY A 258 -12.73 -17.41 16.72
N GLY A 259 -13.63 -17.84 15.83
CA GLY A 259 -15.07 -17.54 15.97
C GLY A 259 -15.54 -16.23 15.33
N VAL A 260 -14.64 -15.47 14.70
CA VAL A 260 -14.95 -14.13 14.16
C VAL A 260 -15.58 -14.21 12.76
N VAL A 261 -16.75 -13.60 12.58
CA VAL A 261 -17.40 -13.48 11.26
C VAL A 261 -16.58 -12.57 10.35
N LEU A 262 -16.08 -13.11 9.24
CA LEU A 262 -15.39 -12.36 8.20
C LEU A 262 -16.42 -11.71 7.27
N GLU A 263 -16.50 -10.39 7.34
CA GLU A 263 -17.33 -9.59 6.44
C GLU A 263 -16.91 -9.74 4.98
N GLN A 264 -17.85 -9.48 4.07
CA GLN A 264 -17.61 -9.54 2.64
C GLN A 264 -16.68 -8.40 2.19
N LEU A 265 -15.67 -8.74 1.39
CA LEU A 265 -14.72 -7.76 0.87
C LEU A 265 -15.32 -6.97 -0.30
N ALA A 266 -15.12 -5.64 -0.30
CA ALA A 266 -15.51 -4.74 -1.38
C ALA A 266 -14.60 -4.91 -2.62
N PRO A 267 -15.00 -4.40 -3.81
CA PRO A 267 -14.12 -4.48 -4.99
C PRO A 267 -12.79 -3.81 -4.69
N LEU A 268 -11.70 -4.37 -5.21
CA LEU A 268 -10.37 -3.79 -4.98
C LEU A 268 -10.26 -2.48 -5.75
N SER A 269 -9.87 -1.40 -5.08
CA SER A 269 -9.44 -0.19 -5.79
C SER A 269 -8.06 -0.44 -6.38
N VAL A 270 -7.93 -0.26 -7.69
CA VAL A 270 -6.67 -0.33 -8.45
C VAL A 270 -6.15 1.06 -8.82
N GLU A 271 -6.59 2.11 -8.12
CA GLU A 271 -6.12 3.48 -8.33
C GLU A 271 -4.60 3.56 -8.09
N GLY A 272 -3.85 4.02 -9.10
CA GLY A 272 -2.40 4.07 -9.06
C GLY A 272 -1.72 2.98 -9.90
N LYS A 273 -2.44 1.91 -10.27
CA LYS A 273 -1.91 0.79 -11.06
C LYS A 273 -1.46 1.20 -12.46
N GLU A 274 -2.07 2.25 -13.01
CA GLU A 274 -1.78 2.79 -14.35
C GLU A 274 -0.31 3.16 -14.55
N ILE A 275 0.46 3.35 -13.47
CA ILE A 275 1.90 3.58 -13.56
C ILE A 275 2.64 2.42 -14.22
N PHE A 276 2.19 1.17 -14.03
CA PHE A 276 2.85 0.03 -14.66
C PHE A 276 2.54 -0.05 -16.14
N ASP A 277 1.33 0.34 -16.55
CA ASP A 277 0.99 0.50 -17.97
C ASP A 277 1.85 1.62 -18.58
N GLU A 278 2.04 2.76 -17.89
CA GLU A 278 2.93 3.84 -18.35
C GLU A 278 4.38 3.38 -18.54
N ILE A 279 4.87 2.48 -17.68
CA ILE A 279 6.26 2.01 -17.70
C ILE A 279 6.48 0.89 -18.74
N PHE A 280 5.53 -0.06 -18.85
CA PHE A 280 5.73 -1.31 -19.58
C PHE A 280 4.82 -1.48 -20.81
N ALA A 281 3.81 -0.63 -21.03
CA ALA A 281 2.99 -0.73 -22.22
C ALA A 281 3.71 -0.16 -23.44
N THR A 282 3.76 -0.95 -24.52
CA THR A 282 4.19 -0.46 -25.83
C THR A 282 3.06 0.27 -26.56
N SER A 283 3.42 1.04 -27.60
CA SER A 283 2.48 1.69 -28.51
C SER A 283 1.52 0.73 -29.23
N GLU A 284 1.81 -0.57 -29.25
CA GLU A 284 0.98 -1.61 -29.88
C GLU A 284 0.18 -2.45 -28.85
N GLY A 285 0.33 -2.16 -27.55
CA GLY A 285 -0.38 -2.87 -26.48
C GLY A 285 0.27 -4.19 -26.03
N GLU A 286 1.49 -4.48 -26.48
CA GLU A 286 2.32 -5.58 -25.96
C GLU A 286 3.08 -5.14 -24.69
N GLU A 287 3.27 -6.06 -23.74
CA GLU A 287 4.11 -5.84 -22.55
C GLU A 287 5.59 -5.85 -22.97
N ASP A 288 6.23 -4.68 -23.05
CA ASP A 288 7.69 -4.59 -23.21
C ASP A 288 8.36 -4.74 -21.85
N LEU A 289 8.58 -6.00 -21.50
CA LEU A 289 9.41 -6.34 -20.36
C LEU A 289 10.89 -5.97 -20.61
N GLY A 290 11.27 -5.72 -21.87
CA GLY A 290 12.63 -5.35 -22.27
C GLY A 290 13.69 -6.31 -21.76
N MET A 291 14.94 -5.84 -21.77
CA MET A 291 15.97 -6.44 -20.93
C MET A 291 15.72 -5.98 -19.50
N ILE A 292 15.06 -6.81 -18.68
CA ILE A 292 14.84 -6.58 -17.22
C ILE A 292 16.19 -6.55 -16.46
N SER A 293 17.30 -6.86 -17.13
CA SER A 293 18.64 -6.76 -16.57
C SER A 293 18.96 -5.30 -16.23
N THR A 294 19.03 -5.06 -14.92
CA THR A 294 19.44 -3.83 -14.24
C THR A 294 20.78 -3.32 -14.68
#